data_AF-A0A177EYU1-F1
#
_entry.id   AF-A0A177EYU1-F1
#
_cell.length_a   1.000
_cell.length_b   1.000
_cell.length_c   1.000
_cell.angle_alpha   90.00
_cell.angle_beta   90.00
_cell.angle_gamma   90.00
#
_symmetry.space_group_name_H-M   'P 1'
#
loop_
_entity.id
_entity.type
_entity.pdbx_description
1 polymer ?
#
loop_
_entity_poly.entity_id
_entity_poly.type
_entity_poly.pdbx_seq_one_letter_code
_entity_poly.pdbx_strand_id
1 'polypeptide(L)'
;MHGELGNKLVQHAKRTLTLPALPPYQTELVRSVVREVRDLDRDVMRILEPFTTTEYDEDGNPSSQSTFTPAEHPATACALLVDHLSMRRDKRCLLAYHRVRAEKLEGMVWEGQDLEVGTGHEAGGGNASNAAANAREDNTAAAAAASAAGTHNALSPEESSYFHAYGDLLSQYKGQWTDIDLTGSLEPPRDLFIDVRVLRDAGEIQTEYGAINLTKNSQFFVRQADVERLIQGGFLKRLS
;
A
#
# COMPACT_ATOMS: atom_id res chain seq x y z
N MET A 1 -15.62 6.07 24.68
CA MET A 1 -15.41 4.70 25.20
C MET A 1 -14.18 4.10 24.54
N HIS A 2 -13.51 3.14 25.18
CA HIS A 2 -12.35 2.46 24.59
C HIS A 2 -12.71 1.74 23.29
N GLY A 3 -11.81 1.76 22.31
CA GLY A 3 -11.93 1.03 21.05
C GLY A 3 -12.86 1.64 19.99
N GLU A 4 -13.37 2.86 20.20
CA GLU A 4 -14.10 3.60 19.16
C GLU A 4 -13.20 4.00 17.99
N LEU A 5 -11.94 4.37 18.27
CA LEU A 5 -10.95 4.73 17.26
C LEU A 5 -10.58 3.53 16.39
N GLY A 6 -10.40 2.36 17.01
CA GLY A 6 -10.21 1.09 16.31
C GLY A 6 -11.36 0.76 15.34
N ASN A 7 -12.62 0.98 15.77
CA ASN A 7 -13.79 0.76 14.88
C ASN A 7 -13.79 1.72 13.68
N LYS A 8 -13.42 3.00 13.86
CA LYS A 8 -13.29 3.96 12.76
C LYS A 8 -12.21 3.53 11.77
N LEU A 9 -11.09 3.01 12.26
CA LEU A 9 -10.00 2.50 11.43
C LEU A 9 -10.43 1.28 10.60
N VAL A 10 -11.18 0.35 11.19
CA VAL A 10 -11.73 -0.81 10.47
C VAL A 10 -12.78 -0.39 9.44
N GLN A 11 -13.63 0.58 9.74
CA GLN A 11 -14.57 1.12 8.74
C GLN A 11 -13.84 1.74 7.56
N HIS A 12 -12.72 2.44 7.81
CA HIS A 12 -11.86 2.95 6.76
C HIS A 12 -11.26 1.80 5.93
N ALA A 13 -10.72 0.75 6.57
CA ALA A 13 -10.21 -0.44 5.88
C ALA A 13 -11.28 -1.10 4.99
N LYS A 14 -12.53 -1.20 5.47
CA LYS A 14 -13.64 -1.75 4.70
C LYS A 14 -13.94 -0.93 3.44
N ARG A 15 -13.83 0.40 3.51
CA ARG A 15 -13.98 1.28 2.33
C ARG A 15 -12.86 1.05 1.33
N THR A 16 -11.62 0.88 1.80
CA THR A 16 -10.46 0.58 0.95
C THR A 16 -10.64 -0.67 0.10
N LEU A 17 -11.30 -1.72 0.63
CA LEU A 17 -11.56 -2.94 -0.15
C LEU A 17 -12.41 -2.68 -1.39
N THR A 18 -13.37 -1.75 -1.31
CA THR A 18 -14.28 -1.42 -2.41
C THR A 18 -13.69 -0.44 -3.42
N LEU A 19 -12.61 0.25 -3.07
CA LEU A 19 -12.00 1.28 -3.91
C LEU A 19 -10.95 0.66 -4.85
N PRO A 20 -10.86 1.13 -6.11
CA PRO A 20 -9.84 0.68 -7.06
C PRO A 20 -8.47 1.30 -6.75
N ALA A 21 -8.43 2.53 -6.22
CA ALA A 21 -7.21 3.21 -5.83
C ALA A 21 -7.04 3.21 -4.30
N LEU A 22 -5.80 3.18 -3.84
CA LEU A 22 -5.47 3.20 -2.42
C LEU A 22 -5.74 4.61 -1.83
N PRO A 23 -6.60 4.75 -0.81
CA PRO A 23 -6.79 6.02 -0.13
C PRO A 23 -5.54 6.40 0.70
N PRO A 24 -5.39 7.68 1.08
CA PRO A 24 -4.25 8.12 1.87
C PRO A 24 -4.14 7.36 3.19
N TYR A 25 -2.92 7.14 3.66
CA TYR A 25 -2.67 6.46 4.93
C TYR A 25 -3.07 7.34 6.13
N GLN A 26 -3.93 6.84 7.01
CA GLN A 26 -4.39 7.57 8.21
C GLN A 26 -3.35 7.54 9.34
N THR A 27 -2.24 8.28 9.19
CA THR A 27 -1.19 8.41 10.21
C THR A 27 -1.75 8.79 11.58
N GLU A 28 -2.63 9.79 11.65
CA GLU A 28 -3.14 10.32 12.91
C GLU A 28 -4.07 9.34 13.64
N LEU A 29 -4.90 8.61 12.88
CA LEU A 29 -5.79 7.60 13.47
C LEU A 29 -4.98 6.41 14.01
N VAL A 30 -3.96 5.96 13.27
CA VAL A 30 -3.07 4.89 13.76
C VAL A 30 -2.31 5.36 15.00
N ARG A 31 -1.76 6.58 15.00
CA ARG A 31 -1.05 7.15 16.15
C ARG A 31 -1.94 7.27 17.38
N SER A 32 -3.18 7.72 17.22
CA SER A 32 -4.13 7.83 18.33
C SER A 32 -4.52 6.48 18.91
N VAL A 33 -4.76 5.45 18.09
CA VAL A 33 -5.01 4.07 18.57
C VAL A 33 -3.77 3.51 19.28
N VAL A 34 -2.56 3.76 18.79
CA VAL A 34 -1.32 3.32 19.46
C VAL A 34 -1.13 4.03 20.81
N ARG A 35 -1.46 5.32 20.91
CA ARG A 35 -1.46 6.05 22.19
C ARG A 35 -2.47 5.45 23.15
N GLU A 36 -3.70 5.18 22.71
CA GLU A 36 -4.74 4.52 23.51
C GLU A 36 -4.26 3.18 24.08
N VAL A 37 -3.62 2.33 23.26
CA VAL A 37 -3.06 1.05 23.73
C VAL A 37 -1.97 1.25 24.78
N ARG A 38 -1.09 2.25 24.61
CA ARG A 38 -0.03 2.57 25.59
C ARG A 38 -0.58 3.15 26.88
N ASP A 39 -1.66 3.91 26.80
CA ASP A 39 -2.32 4.47 27.98
C ASP A 39 -3.04 3.38 28.77
N LEU A 40 -3.73 2.44 28.09
CA LEU A 40 -4.29 1.24 28.71
C LEU A 40 -3.22 0.36 29.37
N ASP A 41 -2.06 0.18 28.73
CA ASP A 41 -0.94 -0.57 29.31
C ASP A 41 -0.39 0.11 30.57
N ARG A 42 -0.26 1.45 30.54
CA ARG A 42 0.13 2.24 31.73
C ARG A 42 -0.88 2.12 32.86
N ASP A 43 -2.17 2.12 32.53
CA ASP A 43 -3.25 1.96 33.51
C ASP A 43 -3.19 0.57 34.16
N VAL A 44 -2.96 -0.49 33.37
CA VAL A 44 -2.73 -1.85 33.85
C VAL A 44 -1.52 -1.91 34.78
N MET A 45 -0.40 -1.30 34.41
CA MET A 45 0.80 -1.26 35.26
C MET A 45 0.56 -0.54 36.57
N ARG A 46 -0.19 0.57 36.55
CA ARG A 46 -0.58 1.29 37.78
C ARG A 46 -1.49 0.47 38.68
N ILE A 47 -2.39 -0.35 38.12
CA ILE A 47 -3.25 -1.25 38.90
C ILE A 47 -2.42 -2.38 39.53
N LEU A 48 -1.37 -2.84 38.86
CA LEU A 48 -0.48 -3.90 39.32
C LEU A 48 0.65 -3.43 40.25
N GLU A 49 0.95 -2.12 40.29
CA GLU A 49 2.00 -1.53 41.13
C GLU A 49 1.88 -1.93 42.62
N PRO A 50 0.71 -1.91 43.27
CA PRO A 50 0.58 -2.32 44.67
C PRO A 50 0.85 -3.80 44.91
N PHE A 51 0.76 -4.63 43.87
CA PHE A 51 0.96 -6.08 43.93
C PHE A 51 2.35 -6.50 43.44
N THR A 52 3.17 -5.55 43.01
CA THR A 52 4.50 -5.80 42.47
C THR A 52 5.52 -5.22 43.43
N THR A 53 6.15 -6.09 44.22
CA THR A 53 7.25 -5.69 45.10
C THR A 53 8.55 -5.86 44.35
N THR A 54 9.39 -4.81 44.35
CA THR A 54 10.73 -4.87 43.78
C THR A 54 11.71 -4.94 44.94
N GLU A 55 12.27 -6.12 45.18
CA GLU A 55 13.33 -6.35 46.17
C GLU A 55 14.69 -6.32 45.45
N TYR A 56 15.75 -5.99 46.17
CA TYR A 56 17.10 -6.03 45.65
C TYR A 56 17.84 -7.17 46.35
N ASP A 57 18.36 -8.10 45.56
CA ASP A 57 19.18 -9.19 46.08
C ASP A 57 20.51 -8.63 46.63
N GLU A 58 21.22 -9.38 47.48
CA GLU A 58 22.49 -8.94 48.10
C GLU A 58 23.57 -8.54 47.06
N ASP A 59 23.47 -9.04 45.83
CA ASP A 59 24.34 -8.70 44.68
C ASP A 59 23.90 -7.43 43.91
N GLY A 60 22.87 -6.71 44.38
CA GLY A 60 22.36 -5.47 43.78
C GLY A 60 21.50 -5.67 42.53
N ASN A 61 21.04 -6.89 42.26
CA ASN A 61 20.17 -7.19 41.14
C ASN A 61 18.69 -7.02 41.57
N PRO A 62 17.84 -6.30 40.80
CA PRO A 62 16.43 -6.15 41.13
C PRO A 62 15.64 -7.44 40.86
N SER A 63 15.03 -8.01 41.89
CA SER A 63 14.07 -9.11 41.81
C SER A 63 12.65 -8.56 41.98
N SER A 64 11.81 -8.70 40.94
CA SER A 64 10.41 -8.26 40.99
C SER A 64 9.50 -9.47 41.23
N GLN A 65 8.80 -9.46 42.36
CA GLN A 65 7.84 -10.51 42.70
C GLN A 65 6.42 -9.95 42.64
N SER A 66 5.57 -10.57 41.81
CA SER A 66 4.14 -10.25 41.76
C SER A 66 3.37 -11.18 42.69
N THR A 67 2.66 -10.60 43.67
CA THR A 67 1.84 -11.34 44.64
C THR A 67 0.35 -11.31 44.25
N PHE A 68 0.02 -10.91 43.02
CA PHE A 68 -1.36 -10.75 42.60
C PHE A 68 -2.09 -12.09 42.43
N THR A 69 -3.06 -12.36 43.31
CA THR A 69 -3.94 -13.53 43.22
C THR A 69 -5.35 -13.13 42.79
N PRO A 70 -5.85 -13.58 41.61
CA PRO A 70 -7.16 -13.19 41.09
C PRO A 70 -8.36 -13.55 41.99
N ALA A 71 -8.25 -14.61 42.78
CA ALA A 71 -9.31 -15.05 43.69
C ALA A 71 -9.50 -14.12 44.90
N GLU A 72 -8.44 -13.44 45.33
CA GLU A 72 -8.45 -12.55 46.49
C GLU A 72 -8.99 -11.15 46.12
N HIS A 73 -8.77 -10.73 44.87
CA HIS A 73 -9.19 -9.42 44.36
C HIS A 73 -9.97 -9.53 43.04
N PRO A 74 -11.21 -10.06 43.06
CA PRO A 74 -12.00 -10.28 41.85
C PRO A 74 -12.34 -8.98 41.10
N ALA A 75 -12.51 -7.86 41.80
CA ALA A 75 -12.79 -6.56 41.17
C ALA A 75 -11.59 -6.06 40.34
N THR A 76 -10.38 -6.15 40.89
CA THR A 76 -9.14 -5.79 40.21
C THR A 76 -8.87 -6.73 39.03
N ALA A 77 -9.08 -8.04 39.20
CA ALA A 77 -8.95 -9.01 38.13
C ALA A 77 -9.89 -8.72 36.96
N CYS A 78 -11.13 -8.30 37.24
CA CYS A 78 -12.08 -7.88 36.21
C CYS A 78 -11.61 -6.63 35.45
N ALA A 79 -11.13 -5.61 36.16
CA ALA A 79 -10.59 -4.40 35.54
C ALA A 79 -9.42 -4.71 34.61
N LEU A 80 -8.43 -5.47 35.09
CA LEU A 80 -7.28 -5.92 34.29
C LEU A 80 -7.71 -6.73 33.06
N LEU A 81 -8.71 -7.58 33.20
CA LEU A 81 -9.25 -8.35 32.08
C LEU A 81 -9.90 -7.44 31.03
N VAL A 82 -10.69 -6.46 31.46
CA VAL A 82 -11.34 -5.51 30.54
C VAL A 82 -10.30 -4.68 29.78
N ASP A 83 -9.28 -4.17 30.47
CA ASP A 83 -8.20 -3.40 29.84
C ASP A 83 -7.41 -4.27 28.87
N HIS A 84 -7.08 -5.50 29.26
CA HIS A 84 -6.40 -6.46 28.39
C HIS A 84 -7.21 -6.80 27.13
N LEU A 85 -8.52 -7.05 27.27
CA LEU A 85 -9.39 -7.31 26.13
C LEU A 85 -9.52 -6.09 25.21
N SER A 86 -9.53 -4.88 25.78
CA SER A 86 -9.55 -3.62 25.04
C SER A 86 -8.26 -3.43 24.23
N MET A 87 -7.09 -3.63 24.84
CA MET A 87 -5.80 -3.61 24.14
C MET A 87 -5.73 -4.64 23.00
N ARG A 88 -6.21 -5.86 23.24
CA ARG A 88 -6.26 -6.91 22.20
C ARG A 88 -7.20 -6.54 21.06
N ARG A 89 -8.30 -5.84 21.34
CA ARG A 89 -9.23 -5.35 20.32
C ARG A 89 -8.54 -4.30 19.44
N ASP A 90 -7.87 -3.32 20.02
CA ASP A 90 -7.18 -2.27 19.26
C ASP A 90 -6.03 -2.83 18.42
N LYS A 91 -5.26 -3.76 18.97
CA LYS A 91 -4.22 -4.49 18.22
C LYS A 91 -4.80 -5.23 17.02
N ARG A 92 -5.95 -5.90 17.18
CA ARG A 92 -6.64 -6.58 16.06
C ARG A 92 -7.11 -5.58 14.99
N CYS A 93 -7.68 -4.45 15.39
CA CYS A 93 -8.11 -3.40 14.47
C CYS A 93 -6.94 -2.82 13.66
N LEU A 94 -5.81 -2.54 14.31
CA LEU A 94 -4.59 -2.08 13.65
C LEU A 94 -4.08 -3.10 12.63
N LEU A 95 -3.92 -4.37 13.04
CA LEU A 95 -3.44 -5.43 12.16
C LEU A 95 -4.37 -5.65 10.97
N ALA A 96 -5.69 -5.61 11.17
CA ALA A 96 -6.66 -5.74 10.09
C ALA A 96 -6.53 -4.61 9.06
N TYR A 97 -6.39 -3.36 9.52
CA TYR A 97 -6.19 -2.22 8.64
C TYR A 97 -4.89 -2.33 7.83
N HIS A 98 -3.77 -2.66 8.49
CA HIS A 98 -2.49 -2.82 7.80
C HIS A 98 -2.49 -4.01 6.84
N ARG A 99 -3.12 -5.13 7.20
CA ARG A 99 -3.24 -6.31 6.33
C ARG A 99 -4.01 -5.99 5.05
N VAL A 100 -5.15 -5.31 5.17
CA VAL A 100 -5.95 -4.91 3.99
C VAL A 100 -5.16 -3.99 3.06
N ARG A 101 -4.36 -3.07 3.61
CA ARG A 101 -3.50 -2.20 2.79
C ARG A 101 -2.35 -2.97 2.16
N ALA A 102 -1.70 -3.86 2.89
CA ALA A 102 -0.64 -4.72 2.36
C ALA A 102 -1.15 -5.60 1.21
N GLU A 103 -2.32 -6.23 1.34
CA GLU A 103 -2.93 -7.03 0.25
C GLU A 103 -3.18 -6.19 -1.01
N LYS A 104 -3.58 -4.93 -0.86
CA LYS A 104 -3.73 -4.02 -2.00
C LYS A 104 -2.39 -3.63 -2.62
N LEU A 105 -1.38 -3.36 -1.82
CA LEU A 105 -0.02 -3.05 -2.30
C LEU A 105 0.59 -4.25 -3.03
N GLU A 106 0.49 -5.44 -2.45
CA GLU A 106 0.89 -6.70 -3.09
C GLU A 106 0.18 -6.85 -4.45
N GLY A 107 -1.14 -6.65 -4.50
CA GLY A 107 -1.91 -6.68 -5.75
C GLY A 107 -1.40 -5.69 -6.80
N MET A 108 -1.06 -4.46 -6.41
CA MET A 108 -0.48 -3.46 -7.32
C MET A 108 0.88 -3.90 -7.88
N VAL A 109 1.72 -4.55 -7.07
CA VAL A 109 3.00 -5.13 -7.54
C VAL A 109 2.74 -6.22 -8.58
N TRP A 110 1.76 -7.09 -8.36
CA TRP A 110 1.39 -8.14 -9.32
C TRP A 110 0.78 -7.60 -10.61
N GLU A 111 0.07 -6.47 -10.55
CA GLU A 111 -0.42 -5.74 -11.73
C GLU A 111 0.70 -5.01 -12.50
N GLY A 112 1.94 -5.01 -11.98
CA GLY A 112 3.07 -4.34 -12.60
C GLY A 112 2.98 -2.81 -12.53
N GLN A 113 2.18 -2.28 -11.59
CA GLN A 113 2.18 -0.84 -11.33
C GLN A 113 3.50 -0.48 -10.68
N ASP A 114 4.34 0.27 -11.38
CA ASP A 114 5.57 0.76 -10.77
C ASP A 114 5.24 1.90 -9.80
N LEU A 115 5.85 1.88 -8.62
CA LEU A 115 5.83 3.02 -7.71
C LEU A 115 6.80 4.10 -8.18
N GLU A 116 7.51 3.94 -9.29
CA GLU A 116 8.46 4.93 -9.77
C GLU A 116 7.81 6.23 -10.31
N VAL A 117 7.85 7.21 -9.41
CA VAL A 117 8.31 8.60 -9.50
C VAL A 117 7.98 9.38 -10.78
N GLY A 118 7.19 10.44 -10.59
CA GLY A 118 7.32 11.70 -11.33
C GLY A 118 8.68 12.39 -11.07
N THR A 119 9.79 11.68 -11.21
CA THR A 119 11.07 12.31 -11.52
C THR A 119 10.99 12.61 -12.99
N GLY A 120 10.90 13.90 -13.30
CA GLY A 120 10.97 14.38 -14.66
C GLY A 120 12.07 13.65 -15.40
N HIS A 121 11.73 13.17 -16.60
CA HIS A 121 12.70 13.08 -17.66
C HIS A 121 13.23 14.50 -17.89
N GLU A 122 14.24 14.90 -17.10
CA GLU A 122 15.09 16.05 -17.36
C GLU A 122 15.95 15.70 -18.58
N ALA A 123 15.34 15.79 -19.75
CA ALA A 123 16.05 16.02 -20.99
C ALA A 123 15.74 17.46 -21.43
N GLY A 124 16.63 18.38 -21.07
CA GLY A 124 16.71 19.71 -21.68
C GLY A 124 16.21 20.87 -20.82
N GLY A 125 17.10 21.43 -20.00
CA GLY A 125 16.91 22.75 -19.41
C GLY A 125 16.75 23.82 -20.49
N GLY A 126 15.66 24.58 -20.41
CA GLY A 126 15.39 25.72 -21.30
C GLY A 126 14.11 26.47 -20.91
N ASN A 127 14.27 27.52 -20.09
CA ASN A 127 13.39 28.68 -19.90
C ASN A 127 11.85 28.49 -19.89
N ALA A 128 11.29 28.38 -18.69
CA ALA A 128 9.89 28.69 -18.42
C ALA A 128 9.72 30.15 -17.98
N SER A 129 9.61 31.05 -18.95
CA SER A 129 8.94 32.34 -18.75
C SER A 129 8.15 32.63 -20.03
N ASN A 130 6.83 32.72 -19.87
CA ASN A 130 5.78 32.99 -20.88
C ASN A 130 5.15 31.77 -21.55
N ALA A 131 4.15 31.18 -20.90
CA ALA A 131 3.02 30.52 -21.58
C ALA A 131 1.79 30.42 -20.64
N ALA A 132 1.41 31.53 -20.03
CA ALA A 132 0.11 31.68 -19.38
C ALA A 132 -0.93 32.11 -20.42
N ALA A 133 -1.31 31.22 -21.34
CA ALA A 133 -2.51 31.34 -22.17
C ALA A 133 -2.71 30.05 -22.97
N ASN A 134 -3.94 29.52 -22.94
CA ASN A 134 -4.50 28.46 -23.78
C ASN A 134 -4.26 27.00 -23.35
N ALA A 135 -5.25 26.43 -22.66
CA ALA A 135 -6.04 25.30 -23.17
C ALA A 135 -6.98 24.81 -22.05
N ARG A 136 -8.25 25.19 -22.15
CA ARG A 136 -9.36 24.41 -21.59
C ARG A 136 -9.57 23.20 -22.51
N GLU A 137 -10.09 22.12 -21.93
CA GLU A 137 -10.61 20.89 -22.58
C GLU A 137 -9.62 19.72 -22.70
N ASP A 138 -9.54 18.90 -21.64
CA ASP A 138 -9.75 17.42 -21.72
C ASP A 138 -9.75 16.81 -20.30
N ASN A 139 -10.94 16.71 -19.70
CA ASN A 139 -11.10 16.40 -18.27
C ASN A 139 -11.10 14.89 -17.94
N THR A 140 -10.99 14.00 -18.93
CA THR A 140 -11.15 12.54 -18.75
C THR A 140 -9.81 11.79 -18.67
N ALA A 141 -8.78 12.23 -19.39
CA ALA A 141 -7.43 11.66 -19.31
C ALA A 141 -6.65 12.13 -18.07
N ALA A 142 -6.98 13.33 -17.56
CA ALA A 142 -6.42 13.88 -16.33
C ALA A 142 -6.80 13.06 -15.08
N ALA A 143 -7.96 12.41 -15.06
CA ALA A 143 -8.40 11.59 -13.92
C ALA A 143 -7.55 10.31 -13.74
N ALA A 144 -7.13 9.68 -14.84
CA ALA A 144 -6.29 8.48 -14.81
C ALA A 144 -4.79 8.78 -14.60
N ALA A 145 -4.33 9.98 -14.96
CA ALA A 145 -2.99 10.45 -14.59
C ALA A 145 -2.94 10.95 -13.13
N ALA A 146 -4.02 11.58 -12.65
CA ALA A 146 -4.18 11.97 -11.26
C ALA A 146 -4.32 10.77 -10.30
N SER A 147 -4.86 9.64 -10.76
CA SER A 147 -4.94 8.42 -9.94
C SER A 147 -3.56 7.80 -9.68
N ALA A 148 -2.64 7.85 -10.64
CA ALA A 148 -1.26 7.37 -10.46
C ALA A 148 -0.41 8.37 -9.64
N ALA A 149 -0.53 9.67 -9.91
CA ALA A 149 0.15 10.71 -9.13
C ALA A 149 -0.37 10.84 -7.69
N GLY A 150 -1.64 10.49 -7.44
CA GLY A 150 -2.27 10.50 -6.12
C GLY A 150 -1.79 9.37 -5.20
N THR A 151 -1.22 8.30 -5.75
CA THR A 151 -0.75 7.14 -4.99
C THR A 151 0.48 7.48 -4.15
N HIS A 152 1.42 8.25 -4.68
CA HIS A 152 2.63 8.65 -3.94
C HIS A 152 2.36 9.43 -2.66
N ASN A 153 1.34 10.28 -2.67
CA ASN A 153 0.95 11.07 -1.49
C ASN A 153 0.00 10.28 -0.56
N ALA A 154 -0.35 9.06 -0.94
CA ALA A 154 -1.28 8.19 -0.21
C ALA A 154 -0.60 7.07 0.58
N LEU A 155 0.67 6.75 0.30
CA LEU A 155 1.42 5.72 1.03
C LEU A 155 2.21 6.31 2.21
N SER A 156 2.37 5.53 3.26
CA SER A 156 3.36 5.86 4.30
C SER A 156 4.78 5.47 3.86
N PRO A 157 5.83 6.09 4.44
CA PRO A 157 7.22 5.71 4.15
C PRO A 157 7.54 4.23 4.45
N GLU A 158 6.85 3.66 5.44
CA GLU A 158 6.97 2.25 5.79
C GLU A 158 6.29 1.36 4.74
N GLU A 159 5.19 1.82 4.14
CA GLU A 159 4.50 1.11 3.06
C GLU A 159 5.29 1.14 1.75
N SER A 160 5.97 2.24 1.44
CA SER A 160 6.81 2.31 0.24
C SER A 160 8.04 1.41 0.34
N SER A 161 8.70 1.35 1.51
CA SER A 161 9.81 0.42 1.72
C SER A 161 9.37 -1.05 1.66
N TYR A 162 8.18 -1.37 2.19
CA TYR A 162 7.57 -2.69 2.04
C TYR A 162 7.28 -3.03 0.57
N PHE A 163 6.72 -2.09 -0.19
CA PHE A 163 6.44 -2.31 -1.61
C PHE A 163 7.72 -2.62 -2.40
N HIS A 164 8.79 -1.83 -2.23
CA HIS A 164 10.06 -2.10 -2.92
C HIS A 164 10.63 -3.46 -2.52
N ALA A 165 10.64 -3.79 -1.22
CA ALA A 165 11.12 -5.08 -0.75
C ALA A 165 10.30 -6.26 -1.32
N TYR A 166 8.99 -6.09 -1.49
CA TYR A 166 8.13 -7.10 -2.12
C TYR A 166 8.35 -7.18 -3.64
N GLY A 167 8.57 -6.05 -4.31
CA GLY A 167 8.94 -6.01 -5.73
C GLY A 167 10.29 -6.70 -6.00
N ASP A 168 11.28 -6.49 -5.14
CA ASP A 168 12.57 -7.18 -5.18
C ASP A 168 12.41 -8.69 -4.97
N LEU A 169 11.59 -9.09 -4.00
CA LEU A 169 11.27 -10.50 -3.75
C LEU A 169 10.61 -11.14 -4.97
N LEU A 170 9.65 -10.45 -5.59
CA LEU A 170 8.98 -10.93 -6.79
C LEU A 170 9.96 -11.03 -7.97
N SER A 171 10.86 -10.06 -8.12
CA SER A 171 11.88 -10.06 -9.17
C SER A 171 12.86 -11.22 -9.01
N GLN A 172 13.29 -11.50 -7.77
CA GLN A 172 14.11 -12.67 -7.46
C GLN A 172 13.38 -13.98 -7.76
N TYR A 173 12.08 -14.05 -7.46
CA TYR A 173 11.26 -15.22 -7.75
C TYR A 173 11.09 -15.44 -9.26
N LYS A 174 10.83 -14.37 -10.02
CA LYS A 174 10.78 -14.39 -11.49
C LYS A 174 12.11 -14.79 -12.12
N GLY A 175 13.24 -14.38 -11.53
CA GLY A 175 14.57 -14.73 -12.03
C GLY A 175 14.84 -16.24 -12.11
N GLN A 176 14.09 -17.06 -11.36
CA GLN A 176 14.18 -18.53 -11.46
C GLN A 176 13.49 -19.09 -12.71
N TRP A 177 12.54 -18.35 -13.28
CA TRP A 177 11.69 -18.77 -14.39
C TRP A 177 11.79 -17.76 -15.53
N THR A 178 12.80 -17.90 -16.40
CA THR A 178 13.02 -16.97 -17.53
C THR A 178 12.00 -17.13 -18.65
N ASP A 179 11.37 -18.29 -18.74
CA ASP A 179 10.51 -18.66 -19.87
C ASP A 179 9.03 -18.34 -19.61
N ILE A 180 8.69 -17.92 -18.38
CA ILE A 180 7.30 -17.73 -17.93
C ILE A 180 7.17 -16.36 -17.28
N ASP A 181 6.39 -15.46 -17.89
CA ASP A 181 6.02 -14.19 -17.25
C ASP A 181 4.89 -14.43 -16.24
N LEU A 182 5.23 -14.40 -14.95
CA LEU A 182 4.27 -14.58 -13.84
C LEU A 182 3.35 -13.36 -13.62
N THR A 183 3.67 -12.21 -14.23
CA THR A 183 2.85 -10.97 -14.16
C THR A 183 2.14 -10.67 -15.48
N GLY A 184 2.14 -11.63 -16.40
CA GLY A 184 1.36 -11.55 -17.63
C GLY A 184 -0.14 -11.48 -17.36
N SER A 185 -0.92 -11.22 -18.41
CA SER A 185 -2.37 -11.21 -18.33
C SER A 185 -2.91 -12.59 -17.96
N LEU A 186 -3.90 -12.60 -17.07
CA LEU A 186 -4.64 -13.82 -16.69
C LEU A 186 -5.70 -14.19 -17.76
N GLU A 187 -5.97 -13.30 -18.71
CA GLU A 187 -6.93 -13.54 -19.78
C GLU A 187 -6.25 -14.33 -20.92
N PRO A 188 -6.78 -15.50 -21.31
CA PRO A 188 -6.16 -16.29 -22.36
C PRO A 188 -6.17 -15.54 -23.71
N PRO A 189 -5.07 -15.58 -24.47
CA PRO A 189 -5.00 -14.94 -25.77
C PRO A 189 -5.95 -15.61 -26.75
N ARG A 190 -6.77 -14.81 -27.44
CA ARG A 190 -7.72 -15.30 -28.47
C ARG A 190 -7.08 -15.34 -29.85
N ASP A 191 -6.27 -14.33 -30.15
CA ASP A 191 -5.63 -14.12 -31.45
C ASP A 191 -4.17 -13.72 -31.23
N LEU A 192 -3.29 -14.13 -32.15
CA LEU A 192 -1.85 -13.80 -32.08
C LEU A 192 -1.59 -12.30 -32.29
N PHE A 193 -2.43 -11.66 -33.11
CA PHE A 193 -2.34 -10.25 -33.45
C PHE A 193 -3.58 -9.50 -32.98
N ILE A 194 -3.38 -8.28 -32.52
CA ILE A 194 -4.45 -7.42 -32.00
C ILE A 194 -4.32 -6.00 -32.57
N ASP A 195 -5.47 -5.36 -32.76
CA ASP A 195 -5.55 -3.94 -33.07
C ASP A 195 -5.49 -3.12 -31.78
N VAL A 196 -4.47 -2.27 -31.66
CA VAL A 196 -4.25 -1.39 -30.51
C VAL A 196 -4.29 0.08 -30.92
N ARG A 197 -4.90 0.91 -30.08
CA ARG A 197 -4.86 2.37 -30.17
C ARG A 197 -3.95 2.94 -29.09
N VAL A 198 -3.07 3.86 -29.49
CA VAL A 198 -2.19 4.57 -28.58
C VAL A 198 -2.97 5.67 -27.83
N LEU A 199 -2.98 5.62 -26.51
CA LEU A 199 -3.58 6.65 -25.65
C LEU A 199 -2.58 7.73 -25.22
N ARG A 200 -1.31 7.35 -25.07
CA ARG A 200 -0.20 8.21 -24.65
C ARG A 200 1.01 7.93 -25.54
N ASP A 201 1.72 8.98 -25.94
CA ASP A 201 2.97 8.83 -26.70
C ASP A 201 3.96 7.97 -25.90
N ALA A 202 4.42 6.88 -26.50
CA ALA A 202 5.32 5.91 -25.87
C ALA A 202 6.67 5.81 -26.60
N GLY A 203 6.91 6.67 -27.59
CA GLY A 203 8.18 6.72 -28.33
C GLY A 203 8.37 5.53 -29.27
N GLU A 204 9.63 5.18 -29.52
CA GLU A 204 10.02 4.06 -30.38
C GLU A 204 10.09 2.77 -29.55
N ILE A 205 9.27 1.78 -29.91
CA ILE A 205 9.34 0.44 -29.31
C ILE A 205 9.98 -0.55 -30.28
N GLN A 206 10.77 -1.47 -29.74
CA GLN A 206 11.33 -2.57 -30.52
C GLN A 206 10.34 -3.73 -30.53
N THR A 207 9.79 -4.03 -31.69
CA THR A 207 9.09 -5.30 -31.94
C THR A 207 10.03 -6.25 -32.65
N GLU A 208 9.71 -7.54 -32.62
CA GLU A 208 10.49 -8.55 -33.32
C GLU A 208 10.55 -8.39 -34.85
N TYR A 209 9.64 -7.61 -35.44
CA TYR A 209 9.63 -7.29 -36.88
C TYR A 209 10.22 -5.91 -37.22
N GLY A 210 10.64 -5.14 -36.22
CA GLY A 210 11.23 -3.81 -36.40
C GLY A 210 10.78 -2.79 -35.36
N ALA A 211 11.33 -1.59 -35.46
CA ALA A 211 11.00 -0.50 -34.57
C ALA A 211 9.70 0.22 -35.01
N ILE A 212 8.79 0.46 -34.08
CA ILE A 212 7.51 1.13 -34.32
C ILE A 212 7.43 2.38 -33.43
N ASN A 213 7.09 3.52 -34.02
CA ASN A 213 6.89 4.77 -33.29
C ASN A 213 5.43 4.92 -32.84
N LEU A 214 5.20 4.79 -31.54
CA LEU A 214 3.90 4.93 -30.90
C LEU A 214 3.54 6.40 -30.68
N THR A 215 2.75 6.95 -31.62
CA THR A 215 2.21 8.31 -31.55
C THR A 215 0.76 8.31 -31.04
N LYS A 216 0.37 9.31 -30.26
CA LYS A 216 -0.95 9.41 -29.63
C LYS A 216 -2.06 9.36 -30.68
N ASN A 217 -3.11 8.59 -30.38
CA ASN A 217 -4.28 8.35 -31.24
C ASN A 217 -4.01 7.56 -32.53
N SER A 218 -2.77 7.12 -32.79
CA SER A 218 -2.49 6.18 -33.88
C SER A 218 -2.99 4.76 -33.55
N GLN A 219 -3.16 3.94 -34.58
CA GLN A 219 -3.59 2.56 -34.48
C GLN A 219 -2.57 1.65 -35.14
N PHE A 220 -2.28 0.53 -34.50
CA PHE A 220 -1.34 -0.46 -34.99
C PHE A 220 -1.93 -1.87 -34.87
N PHE A 221 -1.57 -2.72 -35.83
CA PHE A 221 -1.84 -4.14 -35.79
C PHE A 221 -0.53 -4.87 -35.47
N VAL A 222 -0.44 -5.39 -34.25
CA VAL A 222 0.81 -5.89 -33.65
C VAL A 222 0.57 -7.21 -32.92
N ARG A 223 1.63 -7.99 -32.70
CA ARG A 223 1.52 -9.21 -31.92
C ARG A 223 1.24 -8.89 -30.46
N GLN A 224 0.36 -9.66 -29.84
CA GLN A 224 -0.07 -9.41 -28.45
C GLN A 224 1.11 -9.42 -27.48
N ALA A 225 2.09 -10.32 -27.67
CA ALA A 225 3.24 -10.48 -26.79
C ALA A 225 4.10 -9.20 -26.65
N ASP A 226 4.26 -8.44 -27.73
CA ASP A 226 5.11 -7.23 -27.74
C ASP A 226 4.45 -6.04 -27.03
N VAL A 227 3.11 -6.01 -26.98
CA VAL A 227 2.34 -4.87 -26.47
C VAL A 227 1.63 -5.12 -25.15
N GLU A 228 1.69 -6.34 -24.62
CA GLU A 228 0.97 -6.72 -23.40
C GLU A 228 1.34 -5.84 -22.20
N ARG A 229 2.64 -5.58 -21.99
CA ARG A 229 3.12 -4.69 -20.92
C ARG A 229 2.67 -3.24 -21.11
N LEU A 230 2.58 -2.78 -22.35
CA LEU A 230 2.15 -1.41 -22.66
C LEU A 230 0.63 -1.23 -22.52
N ILE A 231 -0.15 -2.30 -22.74
CA ILE A 231 -1.58 -2.35 -22.45
C ILE A 231 -1.80 -2.33 -20.92
N GLN A 232 -1.07 -3.15 -20.15
CA GLN A 232 -1.13 -3.16 -18.69
C GLN A 232 -0.76 -1.79 -18.09
N GLY A 233 0.28 -1.14 -18.62
CA GLY A 233 0.68 0.22 -18.22
C GLY A 233 -0.27 1.34 -18.69
N GLY A 234 -1.33 1.02 -19.44
CA GLY A 234 -2.34 1.98 -19.89
C GLY A 234 -1.91 2.93 -21.01
N PHE A 235 -0.80 2.65 -21.70
CA PHE A 235 -0.35 3.41 -22.88
C PHE A 235 -1.15 3.05 -24.13
N LEU A 236 -1.59 1.79 -24.22
CA LEU A 236 -2.31 1.24 -25.35
C LEU A 236 -3.69 0.72 -24.93
N LYS A 237 -4.66 0.76 -25.85
CA LYS A 237 -5.98 0.17 -25.67
C LYS A 237 -6.32 -0.74 -26.83
N ARG A 238 -6.73 -1.97 -26.54
CA ARG A 238 -7.24 -2.93 -27.54
C ARG A 238 -8.56 -2.45 -28.14
N LEU A 239 -8.71 -2.55 -29.46
CA LEU A 239 -9.90 -2.11 -30.20
C LEU A 239 -10.92 -3.22 -30.51
N SER A 240 -10.50 -4.50 -30.56
CA SER A 240 -11.35 -5.70 -30.39
C SER A 240 -10.49 -6.95 -30.27
#